data_AF-S7Q0M5-F1
#
_entry.id   AF-S7Q0M5-F1
#
_cell.length_a   1.000
_cell.length_b   1.000
_cell.length_c   1.000
_cell.angle_alpha   90.00
_cell.angle_beta   90.00
_cell.angle_gamma   90.00
#
_symmetry.space_group_name_H-M   'P 1'
#
loop_
_entity.id
_entity.type
_entity.pdbx_description
1 polymer ?
#
loop_
_entity_poly.entity_id
_entity_poly.type
_entity_poly.pdbx_seq_one_letter_code
_entity_poly.pdbx_strand_id
1 'polypeptide(L)'
;MESKDKLYGSVGEAPSSLCPSRWPGSDHESQQTLLKTLKENHEKWHIFFNEKGFHNHTTHHILAVYGLGAAGPTIQAAYDVNASYQKPAFKAPEPIGLHNFEDHLGKEEYYGAYRDFFASVLLDKGIPSTLEEYIFSTRYNYHPQVTDKEKQPRMLSRFLSGVLHPWIHTGYGVEFKLIGQTAEGLAETAVHAANADAAVPQSRFNIASPGSASSAVSRLTSALPSLSLGSNGQSAKAEGKNAFTVVSSLLSDPLCIMASEGPNVGKTPDEIEEVVASLIKKSFEQCGDIVRKAAEEWLPVDGPEPSEQALNSKMEEMIWTNVSLYAICGWSDAKQFNADFFLMHLVTSALFLPSLLAPSVLPMRSRRLLLHSYFTTCVSTWISRGRPALAIRDFMTRTDPHLTPPGPKPEPHKDALPPHNAKLQTNANAWLPIVHSTLAHPDEHLCKIQRALAHFASLYGNRPKGYWKTQRTENLDGLEELDGTLFARAAGLTANRLGWMMDGEEKGSWDFDGFFEHDKA
;
A
#
# COMPACT_ATOMS: atom_id res chain seq x y z
N MET A 1 29.07 15.70 7.97
CA MET A 1 28.10 16.76 7.60
C MET A 1 27.76 16.66 6.11
N GLU A 2 28.74 16.58 5.20
CA GLU A 2 28.53 16.38 3.75
C GLU A 2 27.75 15.12 3.33
N SER A 3 27.71 14.04 4.14
CA SER A 3 26.93 12.84 3.79
C SER A 3 25.43 12.98 4.08
N LYS A 4 25.02 13.84 5.02
CA LYS A 4 23.60 14.03 5.38
C LYS A 4 22.85 14.85 4.33
N ASP A 5 23.54 15.77 3.65
CA ASP A 5 22.96 16.55 2.55
C ASP A 5 22.62 15.68 1.31
N LYS A 6 23.14 14.45 1.24
CA LYS A 6 22.80 13.49 0.17
C LYS A 6 21.49 12.73 0.40
N LEU A 7 20.93 12.75 1.62
CA LEU A 7 19.73 11.95 1.94
C LEU A 7 18.48 12.42 1.20
N TYR A 8 18.37 13.74 0.98
CA TYR A 8 17.29 14.40 0.25
C TYR A 8 17.86 15.38 -0.80
N GLY A 9 18.83 14.91 -1.59
CA GLY A 9 19.54 15.76 -2.56
C GLY A 9 18.78 16.01 -3.86
N SER A 10 18.00 15.03 -4.33
CA SER A 10 17.22 15.14 -5.57
C SER A 10 16.14 14.08 -5.61
N VAL A 11 15.07 14.36 -6.35
CA VAL A 11 14.06 13.35 -6.65
C VAL A 11 14.46 12.58 -7.91
N GLY A 12 14.60 11.25 -7.82
CA GLY A 12 14.97 10.39 -8.95
C GLY A 12 13.78 9.81 -9.70
N GLU A 13 14.04 9.07 -10.78
CA GLU A 13 13.03 8.36 -11.55
C GLU A 13 12.60 7.06 -10.85
N ALA A 14 11.35 6.66 -11.08
CA ALA A 14 10.80 5.41 -10.55
C ALA A 14 11.45 4.18 -11.22
N PRO A 15 11.56 3.04 -10.52
CA PRO A 15 12.38 1.91 -10.98
C PRO A 15 11.75 1.05 -12.09
N SER A 16 10.47 1.26 -12.44
CA SER A 16 9.78 0.56 -13.52
C SER A 16 8.70 1.41 -14.16
N SER A 17 8.33 1.11 -15.42
CA SER A 17 7.25 1.81 -16.13
C SER A 17 5.84 1.51 -15.58
N LEU A 18 5.72 0.55 -14.66
CA LEU A 18 4.47 0.25 -13.95
C LEU A 18 4.31 1.12 -12.70
N CYS A 19 5.33 1.86 -12.30
CA CYS A 19 5.28 2.79 -11.17
C CYS A 19 4.43 4.02 -11.49
N PRO A 20 3.95 4.75 -10.46
CA PRO A 20 3.25 6.00 -10.63
C PRO A 20 3.99 7.01 -11.52
N SER A 21 3.29 7.50 -12.53
CA SER A 21 3.74 8.68 -13.28
C SER A 21 3.42 9.95 -12.49
N ARG A 22 4.27 10.96 -12.63
CA ARG A 22 4.02 12.27 -12.02
C ARG A 22 3.05 13.06 -12.88
N TRP A 23 2.05 13.64 -12.23
CA TRP A 23 1.13 14.55 -12.90
C TRP A 23 1.85 15.86 -13.27
N PRO A 24 1.48 16.48 -14.41
CA PRO A 24 1.97 17.81 -14.73
C PRO A 24 1.46 18.82 -13.70
N GLY A 25 2.30 19.77 -13.32
CA GLY A 25 1.96 20.85 -12.38
C GLY A 25 3.13 21.21 -11.46
N SER A 26 3.89 20.22 -11.02
CA SER A 26 5.11 20.43 -10.24
C SER A 26 6.22 21.01 -11.10
N ASP A 27 6.94 22.01 -10.57
CA ASP A 27 8.08 22.66 -11.22
C ASP A 27 9.35 22.58 -10.35
N HIS A 28 10.37 23.38 -10.71
CA HIS A 28 11.62 23.44 -9.95
C HIS A 28 11.40 23.91 -8.51
N GLU A 29 10.52 24.88 -8.27
CA GLU A 29 10.24 25.43 -6.94
C GLU A 29 9.44 24.42 -6.09
N SER A 30 8.49 23.71 -6.69
CA SER A 30 7.83 22.56 -6.05
C SER A 30 8.83 21.53 -5.55
N GLN A 31 9.81 21.17 -6.39
CA GLN A 31 10.83 20.19 -6.00
C GLN A 31 11.74 20.72 -4.88
N GLN A 32 12.17 21.97 -4.93
CA GLN A 32 12.97 22.56 -3.84
C GLN A 32 12.20 22.58 -2.51
N THR A 33 10.92 22.94 -2.56
CA THR A 33 10.05 22.97 -1.38
C THR A 33 9.84 21.56 -0.81
N LEU A 34 9.63 20.57 -1.67
CA LEU A 34 9.55 19.16 -1.26
C LEU A 34 10.83 18.71 -0.54
N LEU A 35 12.01 18.90 -1.14
CA LEU A 35 13.27 18.43 -0.56
C LEU A 35 13.58 19.13 0.76
N LYS A 36 13.29 20.43 0.86
CA LYS A 36 13.38 21.19 2.10
C LYS A 36 12.47 20.60 3.19
N THR A 37 11.18 20.43 2.90
CA THR A 37 10.20 19.94 3.89
C THR A 37 10.46 18.49 4.32
N LEU A 38 10.92 17.63 3.42
CA LEU A 38 11.40 16.28 3.76
C LEU A 38 12.60 16.32 4.71
N LYS A 39 13.60 17.16 4.42
CA LYS A 39 14.77 17.34 5.31
C LYS A 39 14.35 17.86 6.69
N GLU A 40 13.45 18.83 6.74
CA GLU A 40 12.94 19.33 8.01
C GLU A 40 12.18 18.26 8.80
N ASN A 41 11.37 17.42 8.14
CA ASN A 41 10.72 16.29 8.80
C ASN A 41 11.74 15.31 9.39
N HIS A 42 12.73 14.91 8.58
CA HIS A 42 13.81 14.00 8.97
C HIS A 42 14.57 14.49 10.20
N GLU A 43 14.81 15.80 10.31
CA GLU A 43 15.61 16.38 11.39
C GLU A 43 14.79 16.66 12.66
N LYS A 44 13.56 17.15 12.51
CA LYS A 44 12.78 17.68 13.63
C LYS A 44 11.86 16.66 14.28
N TRP A 45 11.34 15.69 13.53
CA TRP A 45 10.20 14.88 13.96
C TRP A 45 10.55 13.40 14.08
N HIS A 46 9.92 12.74 15.03
CA HIS A 46 9.97 11.29 15.18
C HIS A 46 9.10 10.61 14.09
N ILE A 47 9.31 9.31 13.85
CA ILE A 47 8.47 8.53 12.91
C ILE A 47 7.06 8.27 13.45
N PHE A 48 6.88 8.45 14.75
CA PHE A 48 5.59 8.41 15.42
C PHE A 48 5.24 9.81 15.91
N PHE A 49 3.98 10.23 15.82
CA PHE A 49 3.56 11.56 16.28
C PHE A 49 3.10 11.60 17.74
N ASN A 50 2.94 10.44 18.39
CA ASN A 50 2.53 10.33 19.79
C ASN A 50 3.24 9.15 20.51
N GLU A 51 2.96 8.99 21.80
CA GLU A 51 3.48 7.89 22.64
C GLU A 51 2.75 6.55 22.45
N LYS A 52 1.77 6.49 21.54
CA LYS A 52 1.00 5.28 21.22
C LYS A 52 1.49 4.57 19.97
N GLY A 53 2.51 5.14 19.31
CA GLY A 53 3.11 4.57 18.10
C GLY A 53 2.36 4.93 16.81
N PHE A 54 1.55 6.00 16.79
CA PHE A 54 0.86 6.42 15.58
C PHE A 54 1.80 7.11 14.60
N HIS A 55 1.73 6.75 13.33
CA HIS A 55 2.73 7.09 12.33
C HIS A 55 2.70 8.55 11.90
N ASN A 56 3.87 9.16 11.79
CA ASN A 56 4.05 10.47 11.18
C ASN A 56 3.82 10.37 9.67
N HIS A 57 2.68 10.88 9.20
CA HIS A 57 2.30 10.88 7.78
C HIS A 57 2.79 12.10 6.99
N THR A 58 3.56 13.02 7.59
CA THR A 58 3.99 14.27 6.95
C THR A 58 4.64 14.02 5.59
N THR A 59 5.58 13.09 5.52
CA THR A 59 6.29 12.78 4.27
C THR A 59 5.38 12.13 3.23
N HIS A 60 4.39 11.34 3.68
CA HIS A 60 3.43 10.70 2.79
C HIS A 60 2.51 11.73 2.14
N HIS A 61 2.02 12.70 2.90
CA HIS A 61 1.17 13.78 2.38
C HIS A 61 1.94 14.58 1.31
N ILE A 62 3.10 15.13 1.67
CA ILE A 62 3.85 16.03 0.78
C ILE A 62 4.36 15.33 -0.49
N LEU A 63 4.76 14.04 -0.40
CA LEU A 63 5.13 13.25 -1.58
C LEU A 63 3.92 12.89 -2.44
N ALA A 64 2.77 12.60 -1.83
CA ALA A 64 1.56 12.29 -2.58
C ALA A 64 1.09 13.48 -3.41
N VAL A 65 0.97 14.67 -2.80
CA VAL A 65 0.52 15.89 -3.50
C VAL A 65 1.56 16.38 -4.50
N TYR A 66 2.87 16.25 -4.22
CA TYR A 66 3.90 16.50 -5.23
C TYR A 66 3.77 15.56 -6.43
N GLY A 67 3.50 14.27 -6.20
CA GLY A 67 3.23 13.31 -7.27
C GLY A 67 1.98 13.63 -8.10
N LEU A 68 1.01 14.33 -7.49
CA LEU A 68 -0.21 14.84 -8.12
C LEU A 68 -0.05 16.23 -8.77
N GLY A 69 1.17 16.80 -8.77
CA GLY A 69 1.46 18.06 -9.46
C GLY A 69 1.32 19.32 -8.59
N ALA A 70 1.39 19.21 -7.26
CA ALA A 70 1.27 20.35 -6.36
C ALA A 70 2.38 21.41 -6.56
N ALA A 71 1.99 22.67 -6.46
CA ALA A 71 2.91 23.80 -6.36
C ALA A 71 3.62 23.82 -4.99
N GLY A 72 4.80 24.46 -4.92
CA GLY A 72 5.56 24.64 -3.67
C GLY A 72 4.73 25.11 -2.46
N PRO A 73 3.92 26.18 -2.58
CA PRO A 73 3.09 26.65 -1.48
C PRO A 73 2.08 25.61 -0.94
N THR A 74 1.50 24.78 -1.82
CA THR A 74 0.60 23.69 -1.41
C THR A 74 1.36 22.61 -0.64
N ILE A 75 2.58 22.25 -1.10
CA ILE A 75 3.46 21.30 -0.41
C ILE A 75 3.85 21.82 0.97
N GLN A 76 4.21 23.10 1.09
CA GLN A 76 4.54 23.74 2.36
C GLN A 76 3.34 23.78 3.30
N ALA A 77 2.15 24.12 2.80
CA ALA A 77 0.92 24.13 3.62
C ALA A 77 0.58 22.72 4.15
N ALA A 78 0.71 21.69 3.31
CA ALA A 78 0.56 20.30 3.75
C ALA A 78 1.59 19.93 4.84
N TYR A 79 2.86 20.34 4.69
CA TYR A 79 3.87 20.15 5.73
C TYR A 79 3.48 20.85 7.04
N ASP A 80 3.09 22.13 6.99
CA ASP A 80 2.79 22.94 8.17
C ASP A 80 1.61 22.38 8.98
N VAL A 81 0.56 21.91 8.30
CA VAL A 81 -0.58 21.25 8.94
C VAL A 81 -0.16 19.96 9.65
N ASN A 82 0.64 19.11 9.01
CA ASN A 82 1.07 17.86 9.65
C ASN A 82 2.08 18.11 10.78
N ALA A 83 2.99 19.08 10.60
CA ALA A 83 4.05 19.39 11.55
C ALA A 83 3.53 19.91 12.89
N SER A 84 2.31 20.46 12.95
CA SER A 84 1.77 21.10 14.16
C SER A 84 1.50 20.15 15.33
N TYR A 85 1.46 18.83 15.09
CA TYR A 85 1.14 17.81 16.09
C TYR A 85 2.19 16.69 16.17
N GLN A 86 3.34 16.83 15.53
CA GLN A 86 4.38 15.79 15.52
C GLN A 86 5.14 15.73 16.85
N LYS A 87 5.51 14.51 17.26
CA LYS A 87 6.45 14.26 18.36
C LYS A 87 7.85 14.71 17.92
N PRO A 88 8.53 15.58 18.69
CA PRO A 88 9.91 15.96 18.40
C PRO A 88 10.84 14.74 18.37
N ALA A 89 11.78 14.74 17.43
CA ALA A 89 12.87 13.78 17.43
C ALA A 89 13.73 13.96 18.69
N PHE A 90 14.19 12.86 19.26
CA PHE A 90 15.05 12.85 20.43
C PHE A 90 16.27 11.95 20.20
N LYS A 91 17.28 12.12 21.04
CA LYS A 91 18.51 11.34 20.95
C LYS A 91 18.25 9.93 21.48
N ALA A 92 18.56 8.92 20.66
CA ALA A 92 18.50 7.52 21.08
C ALA A 92 19.47 7.23 22.24
N PRO A 93 19.17 6.22 23.10
CA PRO A 93 20.00 5.87 24.25
C PRO A 93 21.46 5.55 23.88
N GLU A 94 21.67 4.82 22.78
CA GLU A 94 22.98 4.48 22.23
C GLU A 94 22.91 4.26 20.71
N PRO A 95 24.04 4.34 19.97
CA PRO A 95 24.04 4.08 18.54
C PRO A 95 23.80 2.59 18.21
N ILE A 96 23.19 2.34 17.05
CA ILE A 96 23.03 1.00 16.49
C ILE A 96 24.17 0.69 15.51
N GLY A 97 24.73 -0.50 15.63
CA GLY A 97 25.67 -1.10 14.69
C GLY A 97 25.41 -2.60 14.53
N LEU A 98 26.25 -3.28 13.75
CA LEU A 98 26.07 -4.70 13.47
C LEU A 98 26.11 -5.61 14.71
N HIS A 99 26.75 -5.16 15.79
CA HIS A 99 26.96 -5.93 17.01
C HIS A 99 25.77 -5.92 17.96
N ASN A 100 24.94 -4.87 17.92
CA ASN A 100 23.76 -4.69 18.79
C ASN A 100 22.45 -4.49 18.01
N PHE A 101 22.45 -4.67 16.68
CA PHE A 101 21.29 -4.45 15.82
C PHE A 101 20.03 -5.18 16.31
N GLU A 102 20.17 -6.40 16.84
CA GLU A 102 19.01 -7.22 17.21
C GLU A 102 18.52 -6.96 18.64
N ASP A 103 19.36 -6.35 19.47
CA ASP A 103 19.12 -6.16 20.90
C ASP A 103 18.01 -5.12 21.19
N HIS A 104 17.70 -4.27 20.20
CA HIS A 104 16.79 -3.14 20.34
C HIS A 104 15.63 -3.15 19.34
N LEU A 105 15.38 -4.28 18.68
CA LEU A 105 14.23 -4.39 17.77
C LEU A 105 12.91 -4.23 18.54
N GLY A 106 11.98 -3.47 18.00
CA GLY A 106 10.69 -3.17 18.64
C GLY A 106 10.74 -2.05 19.70
N LYS A 107 11.88 -1.36 19.87
CA LYS A 107 12.06 -0.29 20.86
C LYS A 107 12.09 1.07 20.17
N GLU A 108 11.00 1.83 20.27
CA GLU A 108 10.84 3.10 19.55
C GLU A 108 11.91 4.14 19.90
N GLU A 109 12.44 4.11 21.12
CA GLU A 109 13.49 5.02 21.56
C GLU A 109 14.81 4.85 20.80
N TYR A 110 14.96 3.77 20.04
CA TYR A 110 16.11 3.51 19.16
C TYR A 110 15.86 3.90 17.69
N TYR A 111 14.68 4.42 17.33
CA TYR A 111 14.37 4.80 15.94
C TYR A 111 15.45 5.70 15.32
N GLY A 112 15.84 6.78 16.01
CA GLY A 112 16.85 7.70 15.51
C GLY A 112 18.21 7.03 15.26
N ALA A 113 18.58 6.03 16.07
CA ALA A 113 19.81 5.28 15.90
C ALA A 113 19.73 4.28 14.73
N TYR A 114 18.61 3.57 14.54
CA TYR A 114 18.38 2.75 13.35
C TYR A 114 18.37 3.58 12.08
N ARG A 115 17.76 4.77 12.10
CA ARG A 115 17.72 5.68 10.96
C ARG A 115 19.12 6.10 10.54
N ASP A 116 19.98 6.46 11.48
CA ASP A 116 21.37 6.83 11.20
C ASP A 116 22.21 5.63 10.71
N PHE A 117 21.95 4.43 11.26
CA PHE A 117 22.54 3.17 10.79
C PHE A 117 22.14 2.88 9.33
N PHE A 118 20.84 2.86 9.02
CA PHE A 118 20.35 2.58 7.68
C PHE A 118 20.74 3.66 6.67
N ALA A 119 20.78 4.93 7.06
CA ALA A 119 21.31 6.00 6.22
C ALA A 119 22.76 5.73 5.79
N SER A 120 23.60 5.29 6.73
CA SER A 120 25.00 4.94 6.45
C SER A 120 25.11 3.74 5.52
N VAL A 121 24.33 2.69 5.78
CA VAL A 121 24.29 1.48 4.95
C VAL A 121 23.79 1.78 3.54
N LEU A 122 22.72 2.55 3.39
CA LEU A 122 22.14 2.91 2.09
C LEU A 122 23.08 3.80 1.27
N LEU A 123 23.83 4.70 1.90
CA LEU A 123 24.84 5.52 1.22
C LEU A 123 26.02 4.69 0.71
N ASP A 124 26.34 3.57 1.37
CA ASP A 124 27.44 2.67 0.99
C ASP A 124 27.04 1.71 -0.15
N LYS A 125 25.94 0.95 0.02
CA LYS A 125 25.56 -0.12 -0.91
C LYS A 125 24.28 0.09 -1.70
N GLY A 126 23.57 1.19 -1.46
CA GLY A 126 22.33 1.52 -2.16
C GLY A 126 21.09 0.75 -1.68
N ILE A 127 19.95 1.13 -2.24
CA ILE A 127 18.62 0.57 -1.90
C ILE A 127 18.55 -0.95 -2.13
N PRO A 128 18.88 -1.50 -3.32
CA PRO A 128 18.62 -2.91 -3.62
C PRO A 128 19.34 -3.86 -2.65
N SER A 129 20.64 -3.65 -2.44
CA SER A 129 21.45 -4.49 -1.54
C SER A 129 21.05 -4.32 -0.08
N THR A 130 20.54 -3.15 0.32
CA THR A 130 20.06 -2.93 1.69
C THR A 130 18.76 -3.66 1.97
N LEU A 131 17.78 -3.57 1.05
CA LEU A 131 16.51 -4.28 1.19
C LEU A 131 16.73 -5.80 1.21
N GLU A 132 17.50 -6.34 0.27
CA GLU A 132 17.78 -7.78 0.22
C GLU A 132 18.43 -8.30 1.51
N GLU A 133 19.42 -7.57 2.04
CA GLU A 133 20.11 -7.99 3.25
C GLU A 133 19.22 -7.89 4.49
N TYR A 134 18.63 -6.73 4.77
CA TYR A 134 17.98 -6.47 6.06
C TYR A 134 16.52 -6.93 6.12
N ILE A 135 15.83 -7.06 4.98
CA ILE A 135 14.43 -7.50 4.95
C ILE A 135 14.31 -8.99 4.61
N PHE A 136 15.14 -9.54 3.70
CA PHE A 136 14.93 -10.87 3.14
C PHE A 136 15.97 -11.93 3.53
N SER A 137 17.12 -11.55 4.08
CA SER A 137 18.13 -12.55 4.44
C SER A 137 17.68 -13.39 5.65
N THR A 138 18.17 -14.64 5.70
CA THR A 138 17.96 -15.51 6.86
C THR A 138 18.49 -14.86 8.14
N ARG A 139 19.65 -14.19 8.11
CA ARG A 139 20.26 -13.53 9.27
C ARG A 139 19.29 -12.58 9.98
N TYR A 140 18.55 -11.77 9.22
CA TYR A 140 17.64 -10.76 9.77
C TYR A 140 16.18 -11.25 9.89
N ASN A 141 15.93 -12.55 9.77
CA ASN A 141 14.60 -13.12 9.95
C ASN A 141 14.56 -14.35 10.85
N TYR A 142 15.64 -15.14 10.91
CA TYR A 142 15.67 -16.41 11.60
C TYR A 142 17.07 -16.79 12.09
N HIS A 143 17.18 -17.04 13.40
CA HIS A 143 18.35 -17.58 14.08
C HIS A 143 18.06 -18.99 14.58
N PRO A 144 18.74 -20.04 14.06
CA PRO A 144 18.49 -21.42 14.46
C PRO A 144 18.70 -21.70 15.96
N GLN A 145 19.54 -20.91 16.63
CA GLN A 145 19.86 -21.08 18.05
C GLN A 145 18.85 -20.39 18.99
N VAL A 146 17.94 -19.58 18.45
CA VAL A 146 16.93 -18.84 19.22
C VAL A 146 15.61 -19.61 19.13
N THR A 147 15.24 -20.30 20.20
CA THR A 147 13.97 -21.06 20.27
C THR A 147 12.77 -20.17 20.58
N ASP A 148 12.99 -19.05 21.26
CA ASP A 148 11.96 -18.07 21.57
C ASP A 148 11.62 -17.26 20.32
N LYS A 149 10.41 -17.47 19.80
CA LYS A 149 9.89 -16.77 18.61
C LYS A 149 9.94 -15.25 18.78
N GLU A 150 9.74 -14.73 19.99
CA GLU A 150 9.70 -13.28 20.19
C GLU A 150 11.08 -12.63 20.09
N LYS A 151 12.14 -13.42 20.33
CA LYS A 151 13.54 -12.99 20.18
C LYS A 151 14.07 -13.15 18.76
N GLN A 152 13.28 -13.67 17.83
CA GLN A 152 13.66 -13.75 16.42
C GLN A 152 13.57 -12.35 15.78
N PRO A 153 14.53 -11.96 14.89
CA PRO A 153 14.56 -10.62 14.31
C PRO A 153 13.31 -10.28 13.48
N ARG A 154 12.83 -11.24 12.66
CA ARG A 154 11.55 -11.18 11.92
C ARG A 154 11.36 -9.91 11.08
N MET A 155 12.41 -9.40 10.42
CA MET A 155 12.36 -8.11 9.72
C MET A 155 11.30 -8.04 8.60
N LEU A 156 11.06 -9.10 7.84
CA LEU A 156 9.98 -9.10 6.83
C LEU A 156 8.58 -9.03 7.47
N SER A 157 8.37 -9.66 8.63
CA SER A 157 7.11 -9.53 9.38
C SER A 157 6.92 -8.11 9.90
N ARG A 158 7.98 -7.49 10.45
CA ARG A 158 7.96 -6.09 10.88
C ARG A 158 7.71 -5.13 9.72
N PHE A 159 8.26 -5.43 8.54
CA PHE A 159 8.09 -4.61 7.32
C PHE A 159 6.63 -4.56 6.85
N LEU A 160 5.87 -5.62 7.12
CA LEU A 160 4.44 -5.75 6.81
C LEU A 160 3.52 -5.36 7.97
N SER A 161 4.07 -4.89 9.09
CA SER A 161 3.32 -4.54 10.30
C SER A 161 2.87 -3.07 10.31
N GLY A 162 2.18 -2.67 11.38
CA GLY A 162 1.74 -1.27 11.56
C GLY A 162 0.86 -0.77 10.44
N VAL A 163 -0.11 -1.57 9.98
CA VAL A 163 -0.97 -1.22 8.82
C VAL A 163 -0.15 -0.86 7.57
N LEU A 164 0.96 -1.58 7.35
CA LEU A 164 1.86 -1.43 6.21
C LEU A 164 2.63 -0.09 6.15
N HIS A 165 2.74 0.66 7.25
CA HIS A 165 3.48 1.92 7.25
C HIS A 165 4.97 1.80 6.89
N PRO A 166 5.74 0.82 7.42
CA PRO A 166 7.14 0.64 6.99
C PRO A 166 7.27 0.36 5.49
N TRP A 167 6.33 -0.42 4.94
CA TRP A 167 6.20 -0.68 3.51
C TRP A 167 5.90 0.60 2.73
N ILE A 168 4.90 1.38 3.14
CA ILE A 168 4.48 2.62 2.46
C ILE A 168 5.63 3.63 2.48
N HIS A 169 6.24 3.81 3.64
CA HIS A 169 7.32 4.76 3.86
C HIS A 169 8.55 4.39 3.01
N THR A 170 8.94 3.11 3.02
CA THR A 170 10.03 2.60 2.18
C THR A 170 9.68 2.68 0.70
N GLY A 171 8.44 2.37 0.33
CA GLY A 171 7.91 2.44 -1.03
C GLY A 171 8.05 3.81 -1.65
N TYR A 172 7.72 4.88 -0.90
CA TYR A 172 8.00 6.26 -1.30
C TYR A 172 9.51 6.50 -1.53
N GLY A 173 10.36 6.00 -0.65
CA GLY A 173 11.81 6.12 -0.80
C GLY A 173 12.34 5.44 -2.07
N VAL A 174 11.83 4.26 -2.40
CA VAL A 174 12.19 3.54 -3.63
C VAL A 174 11.64 4.25 -4.88
N GLU A 175 10.36 4.66 -4.85
CA GLU A 175 9.69 5.29 -5.99
C GLU A 175 10.32 6.63 -6.37
N PHE A 176 10.65 7.46 -5.37
CA PHE A 176 11.26 8.78 -5.57
C PHE A 176 12.78 8.76 -5.50
N LYS A 177 13.41 7.59 -5.30
CA LYS A 177 14.85 7.38 -5.13
C LYS A 177 15.45 8.25 -4.01
N LEU A 178 14.75 8.36 -2.90
CA LEU A 178 15.11 9.17 -1.73
C LEU A 178 15.75 8.29 -0.65
N ILE A 179 17.06 8.41 -0.47
CA ILE A 179 17.83 7.63 0.50
C ILE A 179 17.36 7.89 1.94
N GLY A 180 17.08 9.16 2.29
CA GLY A 180 16.57 9.52 3.62
C GLY A 180 15.24 8.83 3.92
N GLN A 181 14.30 8.88 2.97
CA GLN A 181 12.99 8.25 3.11
C GLN A 181 13.11 6.72 3.24
N THR A 182 13.98 6.07 2.45
CA THR A 182 14.22 4.62 2.61
C THR A 182 14.85 4.30 3.98
N ALA A 183 15.77 5.13 4.48
CA ALA A 183 16.38 4.94 5.79
C ALA A 183 15.35 5.04 6.92
N GLU A 184 14.44 6.01 6.83
CA GLU A 184 13.33 6.20 7.78
C GLU A 184 12.39 4.99 7.79
N GLY A 185 11.97 4.48 6.62
CA GLY A 185 11.07 3.32 6.53
C GLY A 185 11.71 2.01 7.03
N LEU A 186 13.03 1.82 6.84
CA LEU A 186 13.76 0.68 7.40
C LEU A 186 13.97 0.81 8.92
N ALA A 187 14.18 2.03 9.42
CA ALA A 187 14.23 2.28 10.85
C ALA A 187 12.86 2.07 11.52
N GLU A 188 11.78 2.52 10.87
CA GLU A 188 10.40 2.25 11.25
C GLU A 188 10.15 0.74 11.33
N THR A 189 10.64 -0.03 10.34
CA THR A 189 10.60 -1.49 10.37
C THR A 189 11.29 -2.06 11.61
N ALA A 190 12.48 -1.58 11.95
CA ALA A 190 13.25 -2.11 13.09
C ALA A 190 12.55 -1.85 14.44
N VAL A 191 11.83 -0.73 14.58
CA VAL A 191 11.14 -0.37 15.83
C VAL A 191 9.69 -0.86 15.91
N HIS A 192 9.11 -1.38 14.83
CA HIS A 192 7.79 -2.01 14.86
C HIS A 192 7.81 -3.42 15.43
N ALA A 193 6.73 -3.83 16.10
CA ALA A 193 6.47 -5.22 16.45
C ALA A 193 6.28 -6.11 15.20
N ALA A 194 6.55 -7.41 15.32
CA ALA A 194 6.43 -8.39 14.24
C ALA A 194 5.02 -9.01 14.18
N ASN A 195 4.03 -8.19 13.86
CA ASN A 195 2.61 -8.56 13.93
C ASN A 195 2.11 -9.32 12.68
N ALA A 196 2.92 -9.43 11.63
CA ALA A 196 2.56 -10.11 10.37
C ALA A 196 3.12 -11.54 10.26
N ASP A 197 3.44 -12.19 11.38
CA ASP A 197 4.11 -13.50 11.40
C ASP A 197 3.35 -14.61 10.69
N ALA A 198 2.02 -14.56 10.68
CA ALA A 198 1.19 -15.52 9.95
C ALA A 198 1.35 -15.39 8.41
N ALA A 199 1.63 -14.17 7.92
CA ALA A 199 1.98 -13.93 6.52
C ALA A 199 3.42 -14.30 6.18
N VAL A 200 4.28 -14.44 7.19
CA VAL A 200 5.72 -14.67 7.05
C VAL A 200 6.21 -15.75 8.02
N PRO A 201 5.86 -17.03 7.79
CA PRO A 201 6.29 -18.08 8.70
C PRO A 201 7.81 -18.25 8.64
N GLN A 202 8.44 -18.50 9.80
CA GLN A 202 9.90 -18.66 9.92
C GLN A 202 10.46 -19.76 9.02
N SER A 203 9.65 -20.76 8.67
CA SER A 203 10.03 -21.83 7.74
C SER A 203 10.49 -21.30 6.38
N ARG A 204 10.08 -20.10 5.96
CA ARG A 204 10.56 -19.45 4.72
C ARG A 204 12.04 -19.09 4.75
N PHE A 205 12.61 -18.95 5.94
CA PHE A 205 14.02 -18.60 6.15
C PHE A 205 14.85 -19.76 6.71
N ASN A 206 14.19 -20.85 7.14
CA ASN A 206 14.82 -22.07 7.62
C ASN A 206 15.27 -22.99 6.48
N ILE A 207 16.08 -22.46 5.56
CA ILE A 207 16.71 -23.24 4.49
C ILE A 207 18.19 -23.30 4.80
N ALA A 208 18.71 -24.51 5.07
CA ALA A 208 20.14 -24.76 5.18
C ALA A 208 20.84 -24.27 3.92
N SER A 209 21.82 -23.37 4.06
CA SER A 209 22.62 -22.84 2.96
C SER A 209 23.12 -23.97 2.05
N PRO A 210 22.62 -24.10 0.81
CA PRO A 210 23.19 -25.06 -0.12
C PRO A 210 24.56 -24.50 -0.54
N GLY A 211 25.60 -25.30 -0.35
CA GLY A 211 26.98 -24.95 -0.69
C GLY A 211 27.12 -24.38 -2.12
N SER A 212 28.10 -23.47 -2.22
CA SER A 212 28.43 -22.51 -3.28
C SER A 212 28.62 -23.01 -4.74
N ALA A 213 28.06 -24.14 -5.17
CA ALA A 213 28.33 -24.70 -6.50
C ALA A 213 27.13 -24.76 -7.46
N SER A 214 25.88 -24.85 -6.97
CA SER A 214 24.69 -25.06 -7.82
C SER A 214 24.19 -23.77 -8.51
N SER A 215 24.35 -22.62 -7.86
CA SER A 215 23.77 -21.35 -8.34
C SER A 215 24.46 -20.75 -9.57
N ALA A 216 25.72 -21.12 -9.84
CA ALA A 216 26.48 -20.62 -10.99
C ALA A 216 26.00 -21.26 -12.32
N VAL A 217 25.60 -22.53 -12.29
CA VAL A 217 25.14 -23.25 -13.49
C VAL A 217 23.74 -22.80 -13.92
N SER A 218 22.88 -22.42 -12.97
CA SER A 218 21.52 -21.95 -13.26
C SER A 218 21.48 -20.53 -13.87
N ARG A 219 22.48 -19.68 -13.56
CA ARG A 219 22.59 -18.32 -14.15
C ARG A 219 23.07 -18.32 -15.61
N LEU A 220 23.79 -19.36 -16.03
CA LEU A 220 24.29 -19.48 -17.40
C LEU A 220 23.20 -19.91 -18.39
N THR A 221 22.18 -20.65 -17.93
CA THR A 221 21.06 -21.08 -18.78
C THR A 221 19.94 -20.04 -18.91
N SER A 222 19.80 -19.11 -17.98
CA SER A 222 18.79 -18.03 -18.06
C SER A 222 19.21 -16.82 -18.90
N ALA A 223 20.49 -16.71 -19.26
CA ALA A 223 21.06 -15.56 -19.97
C ALA A 223 20.99 -15.65 -21.52
N LEU A 224 20.21 -16.59 -22.08
CA LEU A 224 19.95 -16.64 -23.53
C LEU A 224 18.57 -16.07 -23.85
N PRO A 225 18.45 -14.85 -24.41
CA PRO A 225 17.17 -14.34 -24.84
C PRO A 225 16.78 -14.99 -26.18
N SER A 226 15.68 -15.75 -26.19
CA SER A 226 14.96 -16.02 -27.43
C SER A 226 14.20 -14.76 -27.85
N LEU A 227 14.74 -14.07 -28.86
CA LEU A 227 14.02 -13.05 -29.61
C LEU A 227 12.76 -13.67 -30.25
N SER A 228 11.57 -13.32 -29.75
CA SER A 228 10.36 -13.33 -30.55
C SER A 228 9.62 -12.00 -30.42
N LEU A 229 9.72 -11.18 -31.47
CA LEU A 229 8.74 -10.14 -31.74
C LEU A 229 7.51 -10.83 -32.36
N GLY A 230 6.35 -10.67 -31.73
CA GLY A 230 5.08 -11.14 -32.28
C GLY A 230 3.90 -10.80 -31.39
N SER A 231 3.14 -9.78 -31.81
CA SER A 231 1.85 -9.37 -31.27
C SER A 231 0.77 -10.45 -31.44
N ASN A 232 0.12 -10.87 -30.35
CA ASN A 232 -1.34 -10.97 -30.20
C ASN A 232 -1.74 -11.72 -28.91
N GLY A 233 -2.31 -10.99 -27.96
CA GLY A 233 -3.50 -11.34 -27.16
C GLY A 233 -3.81 -12.79 -26.78
N GLN A 234 -2.85 -13.54 -26.23
CA GLN A 234 -3.18 -14.71 -25.41
C GLN A 234 -2.43 -14.62 -24.09
N SER A 235 -3.19 -14.54 -22.99
CA SER A 235 -2.68 -14.56 -21.63
C SER A 235 -1.83 -15.81 -21.44
N ALA A 236 -0.53 -15.64 -21.16
CA ALA A 236 0.26 -16.70 -20.56
C ALA A 236 -0.53 -17.19 -19.33
N LYS A 237 -0.82 -18.50 -19.25
CA LYS A 237 -1.52 -19.08 -18.11
C LYS A 237 -0.72 -18.73 -16.86
N ALA A 238 -1.22 -17.80 -16.05
CA ALA A 238 -0.65 -17.51 -14.75
C ALA A 238 -0.71 -18.80 -13.92
N GLU A 239 0.42 -19.25 -13.40
CA GLU A 239 0.45 -20.38 -12.47
C GLU A 239 -0.27 -19.97 -11.17
N GLY A 240 -1.00 -20.91 -10.57
CA GLY A 240 -1.81 -20.68 -9.36
C GLY A 240 -3.23 -20.15 -9.62
N LYS A 241 -4.08 -20.22 -8.59
CA LYS A 241 -5.46 -19.71 -8.60
C LYS A 241 -5.48 -18.19 -8.79
N ASN A 242 -6.56 -17.64 -9.34
CA ASN A 242 -6.77 -16.20 -9.39
C ASN A 242 -7.12 -15.63 -8.00
N ALA A 243 -6.72 -14.40 -7.70
CA ALA A 243 -7.00 -13.75 -6.41
C ALA A 243 -8.50 -13.73 -6.03
N PHE A 244 -9.40 -13.44 -6.97
CA PHE A 244 -10.85 -13.46 -6.72
C PHE A 244 -11.36 -14.87 -6.42
N THR A 245 -10.77 -15.91 -7.02
CA THR A 245 -11.10 -17.31 -6.67
C THR A 245 -10.70 -17.63 -5.22
N VAL A 246 -9.57 -17.10 -4.75
CA VAL A 246 -9.16 -17.23 -3.35
C VAL A 246 -10.12 -16.49 -2.42
N VAL A 247 -10.44 -15.23 -2.71
CA VAL A 247 -11.42 -14.44 -1.95
C VAL A 247 -12.78 -15.17 -1.88
N SER A 248 -13.26 -15.71 -3.01
CA SER A 248 -14.49 -16.50 -3.08
C SER A 248 -14.47 -17.75 -2.19
N SER A 249 -13.29 -18.37 -2.01
CA SER A 249 -13.13 -19.56 -1.17
C SER A 249 -13.14 -19.17 0.31
N LEU A 250 -12.44 -18.09 0.67
CA LEU A 250 -12.41 -17.57 2.05
C LEU A 250 -13.75 -16.99 2.51
N LEU A 251 -14.55 -16.46 1.58
CA LEU A 251 -15.93 -16.03 1.85
C LEU A 251 -16.82 -17.17 2.38
N SER A 252 -16.56 -18.41 1.96
CA SER A 252 -17.32 -19.59 2.39
C SER A 252 -16.75 -20.28 3.61
N ASP A 253 -15.55 -19.91 4.06
CA ASP A 253 -14.90 -20.61 5.16
C ASP A 253 -15.43 -20.09 6.52
N PRO A 254 -16.00 -20.97 7.37
CA PRO A 254 -16.56 -20.57 8.66
C PRO A 254 -15.48 -20.07 9.63
N LEU A 255 -14.21 -20.48 9.50
CA LEU A 255 -13.12 -19.99 10.34
C LEU A 255 -12.74 -18.54 10.01
N CYS A 256 -13.16 -18.03 8.85
CA CYS A 256 -12.97 -16.64 8.47
C CYS A 256 -14.14 -15.73 8.91
N ILE A 257 -15.05 -16.21 9.77
CA ILE A 257 -16.10 -15.38 10.38
C ILE A 257 -15.56 -14.76 11.66
N MET A 258 -15.53 -13.43 11.71
CA MET A 258 -15.07 -12.67 12.88
C MET A 258 -16.26 -12.05 13.60
N ALA A 259 -16.32 -12.19 14.92
CA ALA A 259 -17.30 -11.50 15.74
C ALA A 259 -16.96 -10.01 15.87
N SER A 260 -18.00 -9.17 15.93
CA SER A 260 -17.85 -7.76 16.30
C SER A 260 -17.38 -7.63 17.75
N GLU A 261 -16.56 -6.62 18.04
CA GLU A 261 -16.22 -6.19 19.42
C GLU A 261 -17.11 -5.00 19.86
N GLY A 262 -18.27 -4.83 19.21
CA GLY A 262 -19.23 -3.73 19.45
C GLY A 262 -18.92 -2.45 18.64
N PRO A 263 -19.84 -1.46 18.64
CA PRO A 263 -19.62 -0.19 17.94
C PRO A 263 -18.49 0.61 18.59
N ASN A 264 -17.79 1.43 17.80
CA ASN A 264 -16.78 2.35 18.33
C ASN A 264 -17.33 3.70 18.79
N VAL A 265 -18.65 3.85 18.87
CA VAL A 265 -19.30 5.08 19.30
C VAL A 265 -18.81 5.49 20.70
N GLY A 266 -18.33 6.73 20.82
CA GLY A 266 -17.85 7.30 22.09
C GLY A 266 -16.41 6.90 22.45
N LYS A 267 -15.76 6.03 21.68
CA LYS A 267 -14.33 5.73 21.85
C LYS A 267 -13.49 6.86 21.27
N THR A 268 -12.38 7.15 21.94
CA THR A 268 -11.31 7.99 21.41
C THR A 268 -10.65 7.30 20.20
N PRO A 269 -10.04 8.05 19.26
CA PRO A 269 -9.30 7.45 18.14
C PRO A 269 -8.30 6.37 18.60
N ASP A 270 -7.70 6.57 19.77
CA ASP A 270 -6.74 5.64 20.34
C ASP A 270 -7.36 4.31 20.76
N GLU A 271 -8.49 4.34 21.46
CA GLU A 271 -9.22 3.13 21.85
C GLU A 271 -9.74 2.37 20.63
N ILE A 272 -10.08 3.09 19.55
CA ILE A 272 -10.49 2.50 18.29
C ILE A 272 -9.34 1.70 17.67
N GLU A 273 -8.14 2.27 17.61
CA GLU A 273 -6.99 1.59 17.03
C GLU A 273 -6.59 0.36 17.84
N GLU A 274 -6.63 0.41 19.18
CA GLU A 274 -6.36 -0.75 20.03
C GLU A 274 -7.36 -1.90 19.77
N VAL A 275 -8.64 -1.58 19.64
CA VAL A 275 -9.69 -2.55 19.28
C VAL A 275 -9.40 -3.16 17.92
N VAL A 276 -9.02 -2.36 16.92
CA VAL A 276 -8.75 -2.88 15.58
C VAL A 276 -7.46 -3.69 15.53
N ALA A 277 -6.39 -3.26 16.19
CA ALA A 277 -5.15 -4.00 16.28
C ALA A 277 -5.37 -5.38 16.93
N SER A 278 -6.21 -5.45 17.96
CA SER A 278 -6.64 -6.70 18.59
C SER A 278 -7.41 -7.60 17.60
N LEU A 279 -8.36 -7.04 16.84
CA LEU A 279 -9.11 -7.78 15.81
C LEU A 279 -8.21 -8.33 14.71
N ILE A 280 -7.22 -7.55 14.25
CA ILE A 280 -6.22 -8.00 13.26
C ILE A 280 -5.44 -9.19 13.81
N LYS A 281 -4.94 -9.08 15.05
CA LYS A 281 -4.21 -10.18 15.71
C LYS A 281 -5.08 -11.44 15.83
N LYS A 282 -6.32 -11.29 16.29
CA LYS A 282 -7.30 -12.39 16.41
C LYS A 282 -7.58 -13.05 15.07
N SER A 283 -7.69 -12.27 13.99
CA SER A 283 -7.87 -12.81 12.64
C SER A 283 -6.69 -13.69 12.21
N PHE A 284 -5.46 -13.24 12.45
CA PHE A 284 -4.27 -14.04 12.17
C PHE A 284 -4.21 -15.33 13.00
N GLU A 285 -4.58 -15.27 14.28
CA GLU A 285 -4.62 -16.44 15.16
C GLU A 285 -5.72 -17.45 14.75
N GLN A 286 -6.89 -16.96 14.35
CA GLN A 286 -8.05 -17.79 14.03
C GLN A 286 -7.99 -18.43 12.64
N CYS A 287 -7.61 -17.66 11.62
CA CYS A 287 -7.70 -18.10 10.22
C CYS A 287 -6.37 -18.00 9.44
N GLY A 288 -5.27 -17.57 10.08
CA GLY A 288 -3.99 -17.35 9.41
C GLY A 288 -3.46 -18.54 8.62
N ASP A 289 -3.65 -19.78 9.12
CA ASP A 289 -3.24 -20.99 8.40
C ASP A 289 -4.04 -21.23 7.12
N ILE A 290 -5.35 -20.95 7.14
CA ILE A 290 -6.21 -21.07 5.96
C ILE A 290 -5.84 -20.01 4.93
N VAL A 291 -5.66 -18.76 5.38
CA VAL A 291 -5.25 -17.66 4.49
C VAL A 291 -3.90 -17.96 3.86
N ARG A 292 -2.93 -18.44 4.65
CA ARG A 292 -1.60 -18.82 4.14
C ARG A 292 -1.67 -19.95 3.12
N LYS A 293 -2.49 -20.98 3.37
CA LYS A 293 -2.71 -22.06 2.40
C LYS A 293 -3.32 -21.50 1.10
N ALA A 294 -4.30 -20.62 1.20
CA ALA A 294 -4.92 -20.00 0.04
C ALA A 294 -3.94 -19.09 -0.73
N ALA A 295 -3.05 -18.39 -0.03
CA ALA A 295 -1.96 -17.61 -0.63
C ALA A 295 -0.95 -18.50 -1.37
N GLU A 296 -0.64 -19.69 -0.85
CA GLU A 296 0.22 -20.67 -1.54
C GLU A 296 -0.44 -21.18 -2.82
N GLU A 297 -1.76 -21.40 -2.81
CA GLU A 297 -2.51 -21.77 -4.02
C GLU A 297 -2.58 -20.62 -5.04
N TRP A 298 -2.51 -19.37 -4.60
CA TRP A 298 -2.50 -18.18 -5.45
C TRP A 298 -1.15 -17.91 -6.11
N LEU A 299 -0.10 -17.84 -5.30
CA LEU A 299 1.28 -17.62 -5.73
C LEU A 299 2.21 -18.51 -4.87
N PRO A 300 2.58 -19.70 -5.37
CA PRO A 300 3.48 -20.59 -4.66
C PRO A 300 4.84 -19.95 -4.43
N VAL A 301 5.37 -20.05 -3.20
CA VAL A 301 6.68 -19.49 -2.84
C VAL A 301 7.78 -20.53 -2.95
N ASP A 302 7.41 -21.81 -2.89
CA ASP A 302 8.33 -22.93 -3.12
C ASP A 302 8.21 -23.43 -4.56
N GLY A 303 9.30 -23.97 -5.12
CA GLY A 303 9.34 -24.44 -6.50
C GLY A 303 9.87 -23.39 -7.50
N PRO A 304 9.71 -23.66 -8.82
CA PRO A 304 10.27 -22.84 -9.89
C PRO A 304 9.91 -21.37 -9.77
N GLU A 305 10.85 -20.47 -10.06
CA GLU A 305 10.57 -19.04 -10.06
C GLU A 305 9.59 -18.67 -11.19
N PRO A 306 8.61 -17.78 -10.92
CA PRO A 306 7.68 -17.33 -11.95
C PRO A 306 8.40 -16.44 -12.96
N SER A 307 7.83 -16.32 -14.15
CA SER A 307 8.26 -15.31 -15.12
C SER A 307 7.87 -13.89 -14.67
N GLU A 308 8.54 -12.87 -15.22
CA GLU A 308 8.17 -11.46 -15.00
C GLU A 308 6.70 -11.20 -15.34
N GLN A 309 6.20 -11.80 -16.44
CA GLN A 309 4.81 -11.67 -16.84
C GLN A 309 3.86 -12.29 -15.81
N ALA A 310 4.17 -13.48 -15.29
CA ALA A 310 3.34 -14.14 -14.28
C ALA A 310 3.29 -13.32 -12.98
N LEU A 311 4.43 -12.80 -12.51
CA LEU A 311 4.47 -11.96 -11.31
C LEU A 311 3.72 -10.65 -11.51
N ASN A 312 3.86 -9.99 -12.67
CA ASN A 312 3.12 -8.77 -12.99
C ASN A 312 1.61 -9.00 -13.06
N SER A 313 1.16 -10.14 -13.60
CA SER A 313 -0.26 -10.52 -13.58
C SER A 313 -0.77 -10.71 -12.16
N LYS A 314 0.00 -11.33 -11.25
CA LYS A 314 -0.36 -11.47 -9.83
C LYS A 314 -0.40 -10.11 -9.12
N MET A 315 0.51 -9.22 -9.45
CA MET A 315 0.48 -7.84 -8.96
C MET A 315 -0.80 -7.10 -9.42
N GLU A 316 -1.20 -7.24 -10.68
CA GLU A 316 -2.48 -6.69 -11.18
C GLU A 316 -3.67 -7.29 -10.41
N GLU A 317 -3.73 -8.62 -10.26
CA GLU A 317 -4.77 -9.30 -9.47
C GLU A 317 -4.88 -8.73 -8.04
N MET A 318 -3.74 -8.50 -7.38
CA MET A 318 -3.67 -7.94 -6.02
C MET A 318 -4.22 -6.51 -5.95
N ILE A 319 -3.84 -5.65 -6.90
CA ILE A 319 -4.31 -4.26 -6.97
C ILE A 319 -5.84 -4.23 -7.14
N TRP A 320 -6.35 -5.00 -8.09
CA TRP A 320 -7.79 -5.08 -8.35
C TRP A 320 -8.57 -5.64 -7.16
N THR A 321 -8.00 -6.64 -6.47
CA THR A 321 -8.58 -7.19 -5.25
C THR A 321 -8.66 -6.13 -4.16
N ASN A 322 -7.56 -5.44 -3.82
CA ASN A 322 -7.57 -4.41 -2.77
C ASN A 322 -8.55 -3.28 -3.05
N VAL A 323 -8.61 -2.78 -4.30
CA VAL A 323 -9.57 -1.73 -4.67
C VAL A 323 -11.01 -2.25 -4.58
N SER A 324 -11.27 -3.49 -4.98
CA SER A 324 -12.60 -4.10 -4.86
C SER A 324 -13.00 -4.27 -3.39
N LEU A 325 -12.10 -4.76 -2.53
CA LEU A 325 -12.34 -4.91 -1.10
C LEU A 325 -12.64 -3.56 -0.44
N TYR A 326 -11.94 -2.49 -0.81
CA TYR A 326 -12.23 -1.16 -0.30
C TYR A 326 -13.56 -0.60 -0.84
N ALA A 327 -13.72 -0.52 -2.16
CA ALA A 327 -14.80 0.23 -2.79
C ALA A 327 -16.14 -0.52 -2.82
N ILE A 328 -16.13 -1.82 -3.12
CA ILE A 328 -17.37 -2.59 -3.27
C ILE A 328 -17.91 -2.97 -1.90
N CYS A 329 -17.05 -3.37 -0.96
CA CYS A 329 -17.51 -3.67 0.39
C CYS A 329 -17.92 -2.42 1.18
N GLY A 330 -17.26 -1.29 0.92
CA GLY A 330 -17.62 0.02 1.48
C GLY A 330 -18.98 0.55 1.00
N TRP A 331 -19.50 0.03 -0.11
CA TRP A 331 -20.69 0.55 -0.76
C TRP A 331 -21.99 -0.14 -0.32
N SER A 332 -23.05 0.65 -0.22
CA SER A 332 -24.42 0.20 0.04
C SER A 332 -25.41 1.18 -0.60
N ASP A 333 -26.57 0.68 -1.05
CA ASP A 333 -27.67 1.55 -1.50
C ASP A 333 -28.35 2.30 -0.34
N ALA A 334 -28.26 1.77 0.88
CA ALA A 334 -29.06 2.24 2.02
C ALA A 334 -28.29 3.18 2.96
N LYS A 335 -26.95 3.19 2.86
CA LYS A 335 -26.06 3.91 3.78
C LYS A 335 -25.07 4.73 2.99
N GLN A 336 -24.52 5.76 3.63
CA GLN A 336 -23.35 6.46 3.10
C GLN A 336 -22.21 5.46 2.90
N PHE A 337 -21.37 5.72 1.89
CA PHE A 337 -20.16 4.93 1.63
C PHE A 337 -19.28 4.84 2.89
N ASN A 338 -18.98 3.62 3.32
CA ASN A 338 -18.06 3.35 4.41
C ASN A 338 -16.62 3.37 3.86
N ALA A 339 -15.91 4.47 4.12
CA ALA A 339 -14.51 4.60 3.78
C ALA A 339 -13.66 3.97 4.89
N ASP A 340 -13.63 2.64 4.93
CA ASP A 340 -12.90 1.92 5.98
C ASP A 340 -11.40 2.27 5.95
N PHE A 341 -10.92 2.78 7.08
CA PHE A 341 -9.55 3.27 7.24
C PHE A 341 -8.51 2.20 6.91
N PHE A 342 -8.75 0.94 7.30
CA PHE A 342 -7.78 -0.14 7.14
C PHE A 342 -7.78 -0.71 5.71
N LEU A 343 -8.94 -0.86 5.10
CA LEU A 343 -9.03 -1.29 3.69
C LEU A 343 -8.45 -0.25 2.73
N MET A 344 -8.61 1.05 3.03
CA MET A 344 -7.93 2.09 2.26
C MET A 344 -6.41 1.97 2.34
N HIS A 345 -5.84 1.60 3.50
CA HIS A 345 -4.41 1.38 3.62
C HIS A 345 -3.92 0.30 2.65
N LEU A 346 -4.69 -0.77 2.43
CA LEU A 346 -4.37 -1.81 1.45
C LEU A 346 -4.29 -1.25 0.01
N VAL A 347 -5.11 -0.25 -0.32
CA VAL A 347 -5.06 0.43 -1.62
C VAL A 347 -3.83 1.34 -1.70
N THR A 348 -3.55 2.12 -0.66
CA THR A 348 -2.41 3.04 -0.64
C THR A 348 -1.06 2.33 -0.64
N SER A 349 -0.94 1.19 0.06
CA SER A 349 0.27 0.35 0.04
C SER A 349 0.47 -0.35 -1.29
N ALA A 350 -0.61 -0.73 -1.97
CA ALA A 350 -0.55 -1.39 -3.28
C ALA A 350 0.10 -0.51 -4.35
N LEU A 351 0.06 0.82 -4.17
CA LEU A 351 0.71 1.78 -5.05
C LEU A 351 2.22 1.53 -5.22
N PHE A 352 2.86 0.95 -4.20
CA PHE A 352 4.30 0.70 -4.17
C PHE A 352 4.69 -0.71 -4.62
N LEU A 353 3.73 -1.59 -4.94
CA LEU A 353 4.03 -2.91 -5.51
C LEU A 353 4.94 -2.79 -6.76
N PRO A 354 4.67 -1.90 -7.75
CA PRO A 354 5.54 -1.78 -8.92
C PRO A 354 6.96 -1.27 -8.61
N SER A 355 7.14 -0.55 -7.51
CA SER A 355 8.42 -0.01 -7.07
C SER A 355 9.24 -1.08 -6.35
N LEU A 356 8.65 -1.74 -5.35
CA LEU A 356 9.32 -2.76 -4.55
C LEU A 356 9.51 -4.07 -5.31
N LEU A 357 8.59 -4.40 -6.22
CA LEU A 357 8.68 -5.55 -7.11
C LEU A 357 9.35 -5.21 -8.44
N ALA A 358 10.15 -4.14 -8.54
CA ALA A 358 10.94 -3.90 -9.74
C ALA A 358 12.15 -4.87 -9.79
N PRO A 359 12.50 -5.44 -10.96
CA PRO A 359 13.69 -6.30 -11.09
C PRO A 359 15.02 -5.61 -10.73
N SER A 360 15.05 -4.28 -10.81
CA SER A 360 16.19 -3.44 -10.41
C SER A 360 16.31 -3.24 -8.90
N VAL A 361 15.29 -3.61 -8.12
CA VAL A 361 15.21 -3.37 -6.67
C VAL A 361 15.37 -4.67 -5.88
N LEU A 362 14.73 -5.75 -6.30
CA LEU A 362 14.79 -7.05 -5.61
C LEU A 362 14.96 -8.22 -6.61
N PRO A 363 15.65 -9.30 -6.22
CA PRO A 363 15.68 -10.52 -7.01
C PRO A 363 14.30 -11.22 -7.03
N MET A 364 14.06 -12.05 -8.05
CA MET A 364 12.77 -12.72 -8.26
C MET A 364 12.26 -13.48 -7.03
N ARG A 365 13.14 -14.24 -6.36
CA ARG A 365 12.81 -14.93 -5.09
C ARG A 365 12.21 -14.00 -4.03
N SER A 366 12.86 -12.88 -3.75
CA SER A 366 12.42 -11.91 -2.73
C SER A 366 11.15 -11.19 -3.15
N ARG A 367 11.02 -10.85 -4.44
CA ARG A 367 9.79 -10.26 -5.02
C ARG A 367 8.59 -11.20 -4.88
N ARG A 368 8.76 -12.49 -5.20
CA ARG A 368 7.72 -13.52 -5.04
C ARG A 368 7.29 -13.66 -3.59
N LEU A 369 8.25 -13.80 -2.67
CA LEU A 369 7.98 -13.89 -1.23
C LEU A 369 7.25 -12.64 -0.72
N LEU A 370 7.71 -11.46 -1.13
CA LEU A 370 7.11 -10.19 -0.74
C LEU A 370 5.65 -10.08 -1.20
N LEU A 371 5.37 -10.40 -2.47
CA LEU A 371 4.01 -10.34 -3.01
C LEU A 371 3.07 -11.37 -2.35
N HIS A 372 3.55 -12.58 -2.10
CA HIS A 372 2.79 -13.61 -1.38
C HIS A 372 2.46 -13.19 0.06
N SER A 373 3.45 -12.68 0.80
CA SER A 373 3.24 -12.22 2.18
C SER A 373 2.36 -10.97 2.23
N TYR A 374 2.51 -10.05 1.29
CA TYR A 374 1.63 -8.88 1.15
C TYR A 374 0.17 -9.28 0.91
N PHE A 375 -0.08 -10.24 0.01
CA PHE A 375 -1.42 -10.79 -0.24
C PHE A 375 -2.02 -11.40 1.03
N THR A 376 -1.24 -12.20 1.76
CA THR A 376 -1.67 -12.80 3.02
C THR A 376 -2.06 -11.73 4.05
N THR A 377 -1.24 -10.69 4.20
CA THR A 377 -1.53 -9.56 5.09
C THR A 377 -2.82 -8.85 4.69
N CYS A 378 -3.00 -8.51 3.41
CA CYS A 378 -4.19 -7.79 2.93
C CYS A 378 -5.49 -8.58 3.15
N VAL A 379 -5.47 -9.89 2.85
CA VAL A 379 -6.62 -10.77 3.03
C VAL A 379 -6.95 -10.96 4.51
N SER A 380 -5.95 -11.12 5.37
CA SER A 380 -6.16 -11.19 6.82
C SER A 380 -6.72 -9.88 7.38
N THR A 381 -6.26 -8.72 6.91
CA THR A 381 -6.86 -7.43 7.27
C THR A 381 -8.33 -7.38 6.85
N TRP A 382 -8.68 -7.77 5.62
CA TRP A 382 -10.08 -7.80 5.20
C TRP A 382 -10.96 -8.73 6.05
N ILE A 383 -10.46 -9.90 6.42
CA ILE A 383 -11.16 -10.81 7.33
C ILE A 383 -11.35 -10.15 8.70
N SER A 384 -10.33 -9.48 9.24
CA SER A 384 -10.41 -8.78 10.52
C SER A 384 -11.37 -7.59 10.51
N ARG A 385 -11.82 -7.12 9.32
CA ARG A 385 -12.87 -6.10 9.17
C ARG A 385 -14.28 -6.70 9.06
N GLY A 386 -14.44 -8.02 9.23
CA GLY A 386 -15.74 -8.70 9.15
C GLY A 386 -16.00 -9.42 7.83
N ARG A 387 -15.02 -9.45 6.91
CA ARG A 387 -15.10 -10.22 5.66
C ARG A 387 -16.39 -9.94 4.84
N PRO A 388 -16.74 -8.67 4.57
CA PRO A 388 -17.94 -8.33 3.82
C PRO A 388 -17.92 -8.96 2.42
N ALA A 389 -19.09 -9.39 1.95
CA ALA A 389 -19.25 -9.88 0.59
C ALA A 389 -19.08 -8.75 -0.45
N LEU A 390 -18.68 -9.12 -1.67
CA LEU A 390 -18.50 -8.19 -2.77
C LEU A 390 -19.77 -8.17 -3.64
N ALA A 391 -20.60 -7.14 -3.49
CA ALA A 391 -21.78 -6.91 -4.34
C ALA A 391 -21.39 -6.31 -5.70
N ILE A 392 -20.54 -7.03 -6.48
CA ILE A 392 -19.86 -6.48 -7.67
C ILE A 392 -20.86 -5.95 -8.71
N ARG A 393 -21.85 -6.77 -9.09
CA ARG A 393 -22.85 -6.40 -10.11
C ARG A 393 -23.61 -5.13 -9.73
N ASP A 394 -24.10 -5.07 -8.49
CA ASP A 394 -24.88 -3.94 -8.00
C ASP A 394 -24.00 -2.68 -7.92
N PHE A 395 -22.80 -2.78 -7.36
CA PHE A 395 -21.85 -1.67 -7.30
C PHE A 395 -21.56 -1.10 -8.70
N MET A 396 -21.20 -1.95 -9.67
CA MET A 396 -20.85 -1.53 -11.02
C MET A 396 -22.03 -0.93 -11.78
N THR A 397 -23.25 -1.39 -11.49
CA THR A 397 -24.48 -0.91 -12.14
C THR A 397 -25.01 0.39 -11.52
N ARG A 398 -24.86 0.57 -10.21
CA ARG A 398 -25.54 1.64 -9.45
C ARG A 398 -24.66 2.79 -9.02
N THR A 399 -23.35 2.67 -9.13
CA THR A 399 -22.44 3.80 -8.91
C THR A 399 -22.25 4.61 -10.21
N ASP A 400 -21.65 5.79 -10.11
CA ASP A 400 -21.36 6.66 -11.26
C ASP A 400 -19.84 6.74 -11.47
N PRO A 401 -19.29 6.32 -12.63
CA PRO A 401 -17.86 6.41 -12.91
C PRO A 401 -17.40 7.82 -13.31
N HIS A 402 -18.33 8.76 -13.46
CA HIS A 402 -18.09 10.16 -13.79
C HIS A 402 -18.75 11.07 -12.76
N LEU A 403 -18.45 10.84 -11.49
CA LEU A 403 -19.06 11.58 -10.40
C LEU A 403 -18.75 13.08 -10.54
N THR A 404 -19.78 13.90 -10.38
CA THR A 404 -19.68 15.35 -10.52
C THR A 404 -19.65 15.97 -9.13
N PRO A 405 -18.68 16.85 -8.81
CA PRO A 405 -18.64 17.52 -7.52
C PRO A 405 -19.96 18.24 -7.25
N PRO A 406 -20.33 18.48 -5.99
CA PRO A 406 -21.48 19.32 -5.64
C PRO A 406 -21.25 20.79 -6.02
N GLY A 407 -22.22 21.64 -5.72
CA GLY A 407 -22.09 23.09 -5.87
C GLY A 407 -22.35 23.64 -7.30
N PRO A 408 -22.30 24.99 -7.45
CA PRO A 408 -22.58 25.67 -8.70
C PRO A 408 -21.62 25.25 -9.81
N LYS A 409 -22.14 25.05 -11.03
CA LYS A 409 -21.35 24.71 -12.21
C LYS A 409 -21.25 25.89 -13.16
N PRO A 410 -20.12 26.06 -13.88
CA PRO A 410 -20.02 27.09 -14.90
C PRO A 410 -21.05 26.84 -15.99
N GLU A 411 -21.57 27.92 -16.59
CA GLU A 411 -22.43 27.83 -17.77
C GLU A 411 -21.55 27.64 -19.02
N PRO A 412 -21.59 26.46 -19.68
CA PRO A 412 -20.76 26.23 -20.85
C PRO A 412 -21.23 27.08 -22.03
N HIS A 413 -20.28 27.63 -22.80
CA HIS A 413 -20.58 28.28 -24.07
C HIS A 413 -21.31 27.30 -25.00
N LYS A 414 -22.17 27.80 -25.90
CA LYS A 414 -22.92 26.97 -26.87
C LYS A 414 -22.05 26.05 -27.74
N ASP A 415 -20.78 26.41 -27.91
CA ASP A 415 -19.79 25.66 -28.72
C ASP A 415 -18.95 24.67 -27.87
N ALA A 416 -19.21 24.57 -26.55
CA ALA A 416 -18.53 23.62 -25.67
C ALA A 416 -18.95 22.17 -25.94
N LEU A 417 -17.98 21.25 -25.89
CA LEU A 417 -18.20 19.83 -26.20
C LEU A 417 -18.47 19.00 -24.94
N PRO A 418 -19.32 17.95 -25.01
CA PRO A 418 -20.19 17.62 -26.14
C PRO A 418 -21.41 18.56 -26.20
N PRO A 419 -21.88 18.98 -27.40
CA PRO A 419 -23.14 19.70 -27.50
C PRO A 419 -24.24 18.76 -27.00
N HIS A 420 -25.04 19.19 -26.03
CA HIS A 420 -26.11 18.40 -25.38
C HIS A 420 -25.68 17.42 -24.27
N ASN A 421 -24.50 17.58 -23.66
CA ASN A 421 -24.17 16.87 -22.43
C ASN A 421 -23.58 17.81 -21.37
N ALA A 422 -24.45 18.46 -20.61
CA ALA A 422 -24.06 19.43 -19.58
C ALA A 422 -23.10 18.84 -18.52
N LYS A 423 -23.27 17.56 -18.19
CA LYS A 423 -22.39 16.85 -17.25
C LYS A 423 -20.98 16.74 -17.80
N LEU A 424 -20.81 16.28 -19.05
CA LEU A 424 -19.50 16.18 -19.69
C LEU A 424 -18.91 17.54 -20.09
N GLN A 425 -19.75 18.56 -20.35
CA GLN A 425 -19.27 19.92 -20.60
C GLN A 425 -18.62 20.56 -19.37
N THR A 426 -19.10 20.22 -18.17
CA THR A 426 -18.60 20.76 -16.89
C THR A 426 -17.63 19.81 -16.18
N ASN A 427 -17.62 18.54 -16.59
CA ASN A 427 -16.77 17.49 -16.05
C ASN A 427 -16.39 16.50 -17.17
N ALA A 428 -15.54 16.95 -18.10
CA ALA A 428 -15.12 16.16 -19.26
C ALA A 428 -14.18 14.99 -18.89
N ASN A 429 -13.61 15.03 -17.68
CA ASN A 429 -12.73 14.01 -17.15
C ASN A 429 -12.95 13.89 -15.64
N ALA A 430 -13.47 12.73 -15.22
CA ALA A 430 -13.75 12.41 -13.82
C ALA A 430 -12.60 12.69 -12.84
N TRP A 431 -11.34 12.57 -13.28
CA TRP A 431 -10.18 12.73 -12.40
C TRP A 431 -9.79 14.19 -12.14
N LEU A 432 -10.04 15.10 -13.08
CA LEU A 432 -9.63 16.50 -12.91
C LEU A 432 -10.24 17.16 -11.66
N PRO A 433 -11.57 17.10 -11.42
CA PRO A 433 -12.12 17.67 -10.19
C PRO A 433 -11.70 16.89 -8.93
N ILE A 434 -11.55 15.56 -9.00
CA ILE A 434 -11.09 14.75 -7.87
C ILE A 434 -9.68 15.18 -7.44
N VAL A 435 -8.74 15.27 -8.39
CA VAL A 435 -7.36 15.68 -8.11
C VAL A 435 -7.32 17.13 -7.63
N HIS A 436 -8.09 18.03 -8.23
CA HIS A 436 -8.17 19.42 -7.79
C HIS A 436 -8.63 19.54 -6.33
N SER A 437 -9.71 18.86 -5.94
CA SER A 437 -10.19 18.83 -4.55
C SER A 437 -9.14 18.20 -3.62
N THR A 438 -8.52 17.10 -4.05
CA THR A 438 -7.50 16.37 -3.29
C THR A 438 -6.29 17.22 -2.93
N LEU A 439 -5.79 18.03 -3.88
CA LEU A 439 -4.60 18.85 -3.69
C LEU A 439 -4.76 19.92 -2.59
N ALA A 440 -5.98 20.36 -2.33
CA ALA A 440 -6.29 21.36 -1.31
C ALA A 440 -6.83 20.74 0.00
N HIS A 441 -7.02 19.43 0.04
CA HIS A 441 -7.63 18.75 1.18
C HIS A 441 -6.59 18.48 2.27
N PRO A 442 -6.87 18.81 3.55
CA PRO A 442 -5.88 18.68 4.63
C PRO A 442 -5.66 17.25 5.11
N ASP A 443 -6.53 16.30 4.72
CA ASP A 443 -6.40 14.88 5.09
C ASP A 443 -5.30 14.17 4.29
N GLU A 444 -4.26 13.78 5.00
CA GLU A 444 -3.09 13.07 4.50
C GLU A 444 -3.40 11.67 3.95
N HIS A 445 -4.52 11.06 4.33
CA HIS A 445 -4.94 9.76 3.80
C HIS A 445 -5.68 9.90 2.47
N LEU A 446 -6.45 10.98 2.28
CA LEU A 446 -7.17 11.23 1.04
C LEU A 446 -6.20 11.37 -0.15
N CYS A 447 -5.13 12.16 -0.03
CA CYS A 447 -4.19 12.32 -1.13
C CYS A 447 -3.45 11.02 -1.49
N LYS A 448 -3.12 10.18 -0.49
CA LYS A 448 -2.53 8.85 -0.71
C LYS A 448 -3.46 7.98 -1.58
N ILE A 449 -4.74 7.84 -1.20
CA ILE A 449 -5.65 6.94 -1.91
C ILE A 449 -6.02 7.47 -3.28
N GLN A 450 -6.25 8.77 -3.43
CA GLN A 450 -6.63 9.36 -4.71
C GLN A 450 -5.49 9.26 -5.73
N ARG A 451 -4.25 9.47 -5.26
CA ARG A 451 -3.04 9.19 -6.06
C ARG A 451 -2.97 7.72 -6.50
N ALA A 452 -3.26 6.79 -5.59
CA ALA A 452 -3.20 5.37 -5.91
C ALA A 452 -4.25 4.98 -6.96
N LEU A 453 -5.51 5.38 -6.75
CA LEU A 453 -6.61 5.09 -7.66
C LEU A 453 -6.41 5.74 -9.03
N ALA A 454 -5.93 6.98 -9.09
CA ALA A 454 -5.60 7.66 -10.35
C ALA A 454 -4.52 6.92 -11.14
N HIS A 455 -3.48 6.45 -10.45
CA HIS A 455 -2.43 5.64 -11.08
C HIS A 455 -2.98 4.31 -11.61
N PHE A 456 -3.76 3.57 -10.81
CA PHE A 456 -4.33 2.31 -11.25
C PHE A 456 -5.30 2.48 -12.41
N ALA A 457 -6.04 3.60 -12.47
CA ALA A 457 -6.86 3.95 -13.62
C ALA A 457 -6.02 4.19 -14.88
N SER A 458 -4.82 4.76 -14.76
CA SER A 458 -3.91 4.95 -15.91
C SER A 458 -3.40 3.61 -16.48
N LEU A 459 -3.17 2.61 -15.62
CA LEU A 459 -2.69 1.29 -16.03
C LEU A 459 -3.82 0.39 -16.53
N TYR A 460 -4.96 0.41 -15.84
CA TYR A 460 -6.00 -0.61 -15.94
C TYR A 460 -7.40 -0.05 -16.26
N GLY A 461 -7.54 1.26 -16.44
CA GLY A 461 -8.82 1.92 -16.75
C GLY A 461 -9.45 1.48 -18.07
N ASN A 462 -8.64 0.99 -19.01
CA ASN A 462 -9.12 0.48 -20.31
C ASN A 462 -9.48 -1.00 -20.29
N ARG A 463 -9.42 -1.69 -19.14
CA ARG A 463 -9.84 -3.10 -19.03
C ARG A 463 -11.36 -3.18 -19.24
N PRO A 464 -11.84 -3.93 -20.25
CA PRO A 464 -13.27 -4.01 -20.53
C PRO A 464 -13.98 -4.96 -19.57
N LYS A 465 -15.31 -4.88 -19.53
CA LYS A 465 -16.14 -5.92 -18.94
C LYS A 465 -15.78 -7.30 -19.50
N GLY A 466 -15.85 -8.31 -18.64
CA GLY A 466 -15.48 -9.68 -18.95
C GLY A 466 -13.99 -9.98 -18.86
N TYR A 467 -13.12 -8.99 -18.59
CA TYR A 467 -11.68 -9.23 -18.41
C TYR A 467 -11.39 -10.18 -17.24
N TRP A 468 -12.13 -10.05 -16.14
CA TRP A 468 -12.00 -10.91 -14.95
C TRP A 468 -12.87 -12.16 -15.00
N LYS A 469 -13.47 -12.49 -16.15
CA LYS A 469 -14.34 -13.66 -16.27
C LYS A 469 -13.52 -14.95 -16.12
N THR A 470 -13.61 -15.59 -14.96
CA THR A 470 -13.05 -16.92 -14.70
C THR A 470 -14.11 -18.01 -14.87
N GLN A 471 -13.69 -19.29 -14.90
CA GLN A 471 -14.64 -20.39 -14.67
C GLN A 471 -15.26 -20.19 -13.28
N ARG A 472 -16.59 -20.40 -13.17
CA ARG A 472 -17.48 -20.00 -12.05
C ARG A 472 -16.77 -19.86 -10.69
N THR A 473 -16.78 -18.65 -10.13
CA THR A 473 -16.63 -18.40 -8.70
C THR A 473 -17.98 -18.63 -8.03
N GLU A 474 -18.10 -19.62 -7.15
CA GLU A 474 -19.39 -19.99 -6.54
C GLU A 474 -19.98 -18.87 -5.67
N ASN A 475 -19.16 -17.95 -5.15
CA ASN A 475 -19.58 -16.93 -4.15
C ASN A 475 -19.23 -15.49 -4.54
N LEU A 476 -18.89 -15.24 -5.81
CA LEU A 476 -18.70 -13.90 -6.34
C LEU A 476 -19.54 -13.74 -7.61
N ASP A 477 -20.73 -13.18 -7.47
CA ASP A 477 -21.58 -12.82 -8.62
C ASP A 477 -21.12 -11.48 -9.22
N GLY A 478 -21.20 -11.37 -10.55
CA GLY A 478 -20.95 -10.13 -11.28
C GLY A 478 -19.49 -9.83 -11.57
N LEU A 479 -18.58 -10.79 -11.40
CA LEU A 479 -17.15 -10.58 -11.71
C LEU A 479 -16.92 -10.17 -13.18
N GLU A 480 -17.79 -10.59 -14.10
CA GLU A 480 -17.78 -10.15 -15.50
C GLU A 480 -18.19 -8.69 -15.71
N GLU A 481 -18.86 -8.05 -14.74
CA GLU A 481 -19.20 -6.62 -14.79
C GLU A 481 -18.05 -5.72 -14.35
N LEU A 482 -17.03 -6.29 -13.69
CA LEU A 482 -15.87 -5.56 -13.19
C LEU A 482 -15.02 -5.08 -14.38
N ASP A 483 -14.92 -3.76 -14.52
CA ASP A 483 -14.16 -3.09 -15.57
C ASP A 483 -13.31 -1.95 -15.00
N GLY A 484 -12.50 -1.33 -15.86
CA GLY A 484 -11.55 -0.28 -15.48
C GLY A 484 -12.18 0.96 -14.84
N THR A 485 -13.50 1.12 -14.91
CA THR A 485 -14.18 2.24 -14.24
C THR A 485 -14.25 2.09 -12.71
N LEU A 486 -13.94 0.90 -12.17
CA LEU A 486 -13.83 0.65 -10.73
C LEU A 486 -13.05 1.75 -9.99
N PHE A 487 -11.89 2.13 -10.53
CA PHE A 487 -10.99 3.10 -9.87
C PHE A 487 -11.60 4.49 -9.77
N ALA A 488 -12.28 4.97 -10.81
CA ALA A 488 -12.94 6.27 -10.82
C ALA A 488 -14.18 6.28 -9.90
N ARG A 489 -14.92 5.17 -9.84
CA ARG A 489 -16.05 4.98 -8.91
C ARG A 489 -15.58 5.03 -7.46
N ALA A 490 -14.53 4.27 -7.14
CA ALA A 490 -13.91 4.29 -5.81
C ALA A 490 -13.47 5.70 -5.43
N ALA A 491 -12.74 6.38 -6.32
CA ALA A 491 -12.23 7.72 -6.10
C ALA A 491 -13.35 8.76 -5.84
N GLY A 492 -14.42 8.72 -6.64
CA GLY A 492 -15.58 9.60 -6.47
C GLY A 492 -16.35 9.33 -5.16
N LEU A 493 -16.53 8.07 -4.78
CA LEU A 493 -17.18 7.71 -3.50
C LEU A 493 -16.34 8.12 -2.30
N THR A 494 -15.01 7.96 -2.37
CA THR A 494 -14.09 8.47 -1.34
C THR A 494 -14.18 9.99 -1.23
N ALA A 495 -14.19 10.72 -2.35
CA ALA A 495 -14.34 12.18 -2.34
C ALA A 495 -15.68 12.63 -1.72
N ASN A 496 -16.79 11.95 -2.04
CA ASN A 496 -18.08 12.21 -1.40
C ASN A 496 -18.07 11.94 0.11
N ARG A 497 -17.30 10.94 0.57
CA ARG A 497 -17.24 10.57 1.99
C ARG A 497 -16.36 11.53 2.79
N LEU A 498 -15.24 11.97 2.21
CA LEU A 498 -14.27 12.84 2.86
C LEU A 498 -14.54 14.34 2.62
N GLY A 499 -15.45 14.68 1.70
CA GLY A 499 -15.93 16.03 1.46
C GLY A 499 -15.23 16.72 0.30
N TRP A 500 -16.02 17.33 -0.58
CA TRP A 500 -15.56 18.22 -1.63
C TRP A 500 -15.31 19.63 -1.08
N MET A 501 -14.23 19.79 -0.32
CA MET A 501 -13.95 21.04 0.40
C MET A 501 -13.80 22.27 -0.52
N MET A 502 -13.31 22.08 -1.75
CA MET A 502 -13.23 23.14 -2.76
C MET A 502 -14.60 23.54 -3.34
N ASP A 503 -15.62 22.71 -3.15
CA ASP A 503 -16.99 22.89 -3.62
C ASP A 503 -17.96 23.21 -2.45
N GLY A 504 -17.42 23.55 -1.28
CA GLY A 504 -18.17 24.08 -0.13
C GLY A 504 -18.62 23.03 0.89
N GLU A 505 -18.20 21.77 0.78
CA GLU A 505 -18.48 20.76 1.80
C GLU A 505 -17.48 20.84 2.97
N GLU A 506 -17.91 20.34 4.13
CA GLU A 506 -17.02 20.19 5.30
C GLU A 506 -16.08 18.99 5.13
N LYS A 507 -14.98 18.99 5.90
CA LYS A 507 -14.08 17.85 5.99
C LYS A 507 -14.82 16.66 6.62
N GLY A 508 -14.94 15.57 5.88
CA GLY A 508 -15.45 14.28 6.36
C GLY A 508 -14.42 13.46 7.14
N SER A 509 -14.77 12.23 7.46
CA SER A 509 -13.94 11.33 8.28
C SER A 509 -13.89 9.91 7.71
N TRP A 510 -12.80 9.21 8.02
CA TRP A 510 -12.67 7.77 7.78
C TRP A 510 -13.51 6.95 8.75
N ASP A 511 -13.87 5.74 8.33
CA ASP A 511 -14.69 4.80 9.10
C ASP A 511 -13.83 3.71 9.76
N PHE A 512 -14.17 3.34 10.99
CA PHE A 512 -13.37 2.40 11.81
C PHE A 512 -14.16 1.22 12.37
N ASP A 513 -15.47 1.15 12.15
CA ASP A 513 -16.35 0.10 12.69
C ASP A 513 -16.24 -1.24 11.94
N GLY A 514 -15.69 -1.24 10.72
CA GLY A 514 -15.65 -2.42 9.86
C GLY A 514 -17.05 -2.79 9.35
N PHE A 515 -17.26 -4.07 9.08
CA PHE A 515 -18.44 -4.59 8.37
C PHE A 515 -19.09 -5.76 9.10
N PHE A 516 -19.15 -5.69 10.42
CA PHE A 516 -19.75 -6.74 11.22
C PHE A 516 -21.28 -6.65 11.18
N GLU A 517 -21.94 -7.81 11.12
CA GLU A 517 -23.37 -7.87 11.44
C GLU A 517 -23.51 -7.53 12.93
N HIS A 518 -24.11 -6.38 13.25
CA HIS A 518 -24.56 -6.16 14.60
C HIS A 518 -25.67 -7.17 14.86
N ASP A 519 -25.52 -7.99 15.90
CA ASP A 519 -26.63 -8.79 16.42
C ASP A 519 -27.84 -7.88 16.47
N LYS A 520 -28.92 -8.29 15.79
CA LYS A 520 -30.22 -7.63 15.90
C LYS A 520 -30.60 -7.71 17.38
N ALA A 521 -30.29 -6.66 18.12
CA ALA A 521 -30.70 -6.49 19.50
C ALA A 521 -32.23 -6.51 19.61
#